data_AF-A0A918XLZ2-F1
#
_entry.id   AF-A0A918XLZ2-F1
#
_cell.length_a   1.000
_cell.length_b   1.000
_cell.length_c   1.000
_cell.angle_alpha   90.00
_cell.angle_beta   90.00
_cell.angle_gamma   90.00
#
_symmetry.space_group_name_H-M   'P 1'
#
loop_
_entity.id
_entity.type
_entity.pdbx_description
1 polymer ?
#
loop_
_entity_poly.entity_id
_entity_poly.type
_entity_poly.pdbx_seq_one_letter_code
_entity_poly.pdbx_strand_id
1 'polypeptide(L)'
;MVLVSLLCLSLPTRADDSSTEIEALLSQVAQSGCEFQRNGSVHSAEDAADHLRLKYRRGKRHVNSTEQLIDRLASESSWTGKAYSVICDGVERPSRDWLYEALASLRAPE
;
A
#
# COMPACT_ATOMS: atom_id res chain seq x y z
N MET A 1 -1.00 7.80 -53.32
CA MET A 1 -0.43 6.89 -52.30
C MET A 1 -0.44 7.63 -50.98
N VAL A 2 -1.52 7.49 -50.19
CA VAL A 2 -1.64 8.17 -48.89
C VAL A 2 -0.94 7.28 -47.86
N LEU A 3 0.24 7.71 -47.42
CA LEU A 3 0.99 7.04 -46.36
C LEU A 3 0.31 7.41 -45.03
N VAL A 4 -0.54 6.51 -44.53
CA VAL A 4 -1.14 6.65 -43.19
C VAL A 4 -0.05 6.31 -42.18
N SER A 5 0.59 7.33 -41.62
CA SER A 5 1.49 7.17 -40.48
C SER A 5 0.67 6.80 -39.24
N LEU A 6 0.67 5.50 -38.90
CA LEU A 6 0.20 5.01 -37.60
C LEU A 6 1.17 5.51 -36.52
N LEU A 7 0.78 6.57 -35.82
CA LEU A 7 1.37 6.92 -34.53
C LEU A 7 0.86 5.88 -33.51
N CYS A 8 1.65 4.84 -33.25
CA CYS A 8 1.42 3.99 -32.09
C CYS A 8 1.70 4.83 -30.83
N LEU A 9 0.66 5.31 -30.16
CA LEU A 9 0.79 5.78 -28.79
C LEU A 9 1.13 4.57 -27.92
N SER A 10 2.39 4.46 -27.53
CA SER A 10 2.82 3.56 -26.46
C SER A 10 2.14 3.98 -25.17
N LEU A 11 1.08 3.29 -24.77
CA LEU A 11 0.50 3.47 -23.44
C LEU A 11 1.57 3.06 -22.42
N PRO A 12 1.88 3.90 -21.41
CA PRO A 12 2.79 3.48 -20.35
C PRO A 12 2.19 2.25 -19.65
N THR A 13 3.01 1.21 -19.52
CA THR A 13 2.65 0.01 -18.77
C THR A 13 2.50 0.39 -17.29
N ARG A 14 1.26 0.36 -16.77
CA ARG A 14 0.91 0.76 -15.39
C ARG A 14 1.56 -0.09 -14.29
N ALA A 15 2.21 -1.20 -14.65
CA ALA A 15 2.77 -2.15 -13.68
C ALA A 15 3.98 -1.60 -12.90
N ASP A 16 4.75 -0.68 -13.50
CA ASP A 16 5.97 -0.13 -12.90
C ASP A 16 5.65 0.99 -11.89
N ASP A 17 4.64 1.80 -12.21
CA ASP A 17 4.19 2.93 -11.41
C ASP A 17 3.58 2.48 -10.06
N SER A 18 2.70 1.47 -10.11
CA SER A 18 2.09 0.91 -8.89
C SER A 18 3.08 0.19 -7.98
N SER A 19 4.11 -0.48 -8.53
CA SER A 19 5.12 -1.14 -7.69
C SER A 19 5.96 -0.13 -6.91
N THR A 20 6.31 0.99 -7.57
CA THR A 20 7.07 2.09 -6.97
C THR A 20 6.24 2.80 -5.90
N GLU A 21 4.98 3.11 -6.18
CA GLU A 21 4.07 3.74 -5.23
C GLU A 21 3.78 2.86 -4.00
N ILE A 22 3.63 1.54 -4.20
CA ILE A 22 3.50 0.58 -3.10
C ILE A 22 4.73 0.61 -2.20
N GLU A 23 5.94 0.56 -2.73
CA GLU A 23 7.14 0.62 -1.90
C GLU A 23 7.30 1.98 -1.20
N ALA A 24 6.88 3.08 -1.82
CA ALA A 24 6.83 4.39 -1.17
C ALA A 24 5.86 4.38 0.03
N LEU A 25 4.66 3.84 -0.13
CA LEU A 25 3.67 3.68 0.94
C LEU A 25 4.20 2.80 2.09
N LEU A 26 4.82 1.66 1.77
CA LEU A 26 5.40 0.77 2.78
C LEU A 26 6.62 1.40 3.48
N SER A 27 7.32 2.30 2.81
CA SER A 27 8.40 3.09 3.42
C SER A 27 7.85 4.16 4.36
N GLN A 28 6.70 4.78 4.06
CA GLN A 28 6.02 5.67 5.00
C GLN A 28 5.52 4.92 6.23
N VAL A 29 4.98 3.71 6.07
CA VAL A 29 4.62 2.83 7.20
C VAL A 29 5.82 2.65 8.12
N ALA A 30 6.98 2.26 7.58
CA ALA A 30 8.21 2.03 8.36
C ALA A 30 8.72 3.28 9.08
N GLN A 31 8.51 4.46 8.51
CA GLN A 31 9.00 5.74 9.05
C GLN A 31 7.96 6.48 9.89
N SER A 32 6.76 5.93 10.05
CA SER A 32 5.63 6.63 10.68
C SER A 32 5.84 6.91 12.17
N GLY A 33 6.70 6.15 12.84
CA GLY A 33 6.82 6.18 14.31
C GLY A 33 5.57 5.67 15.04
N CYS A 34 4.55 5.21 14.32
CA CYS A 34 3.33 4.66 14.87
C CYS A 34 3.49 3.17 15.20
N GLU A 35 2.63 2.66 16.07
CA GLU A 35 2.51 1.23 16.32
C GLU A 35 1.36 0.64 15.49
N PHE A 36 1.47 -0.64 15.14
CA PHE A 36 0.47 -1.35 14.34
C PHE A 36 -0.06 -2.54 15.12
N GLN A 37 -1.36 -2.56 15.39
CA GLN A 37 -1.99 -3.70 16.05
C GLN A 37 -2.57 -4.65 15.00
N ARG A 38 -2.18 -5.92 15.14
CA ARG A 38 -2.64 -7.02 14.29
C ARG A 38 -2.95 -8.23 15.14
N ASN A 39 -4.19 -8.73 15.04
CA ASN A 39 -4.64 -9.95 15.72
C ASN A 39 -4.43 -9.92 17.25
N GLY A 40 -4.50 -8.74 17.88
CA GLY A 40 -4.33 -8.59 19.32
C GLY A 40 -2.88 -8.47 19.79
N SER A 41 -1.93 -8.27 18.89
CA SER A 41 -0.54 -7.95 19.22
C SER A 41 -0.13 -6.63 18.56
N VAL A 42 0.65 -5.84 19.28
CA VAL A 42 1.21 -4.58 18.81
C VAL A 42 2.58 -4.84 18.20
N HIS A 43 2.87 -4.16 17.10
CA HIS A 43 4.10 -4.27 16.32
C HIS A 43 4.66 -2.88 16.05
N SER A 44 5.98 -2.76 15.90
CA SER A 44 6.60 -1.51 15.48
C SER A 44 6.22 -1.16 14.04
N ALA A 45 6.45 0.11 13.66
CA ALA A 45 6.32 0.59 12.30
C ALA A 45 7.12 -0.26 11.28
N GLU A 46 8.37 -0.61 11.62
CA GLU A 46 9.26 -1.40 10.79
C GLU A 46 8.76 -2.84 10.63
N ASP A 47 8.38 -3.49 11.74
CA ASP A 47 7.80 -4.85 11.72
C ASP A 47 6.52 -4.90 10.89
N ALA A 48 5.68 -3.87 10.99
CA ALA A 48 4.47 -3.74 10.20
C ALA A 48 4.80 -3.61 8.71
N ALA A 49 5.73 -2.75 8.33
CA ALA A 49 6.16 -2.57 6.95
C ALA A 49 6.73 -3.88 6.37
N ASP A 50 7.57 -4.60 7.11
CA ASP A 50 8.15 -5.86 6.69
C ASP A 50 7.10 -6.96 6.53
N HIS A 51 6.11 -7.00 7.42
CA HIS A 51 4.94 -7.87 7.28
C HIS A 51 4.16 -7.57 6.00
N LEU A 52 3.94 -6.30 5.69
CA LEU A 52 3.22 -5.89 4.47
C LEU A 52 4.03 -6.17 3.21
N ARG A 53 5.35 -5.94 3.20
CA ARG A 53 6.25 -6.33 2.10
C ARG A 53 6.23 -7.83 1.86
N LEU A 54 6.20 -8.64 2.93
CA LEU A 54 6.04 -10.09 2.84
C LEU A 54 4.70 -10.47 2.19
N LYS A 55 3.59 -9.86 2.63
CA LYS A 55 2.26 -10.09 2.03
C LYS A 55 2.24 -9.67 0.56
N TYR A 56 2.80 -8.51 0.23
CA TYR A 56 2.89 -8.01 -1.14
C TYR A 56 3.69 -8.96 -2.03
N ARG A 57 4.89 -9.37 -1.61
CA ARG A 57 5.71 -10.35 -2.36
C ARG A 57 4.96 -11.66 -2.67
N ARG A 58 4.16 -12.15 -1.72
CA ARG A 58 3.35 -13.39 -1.88
C ARG A 58 2.06 -13.17 -2.67
N GLY A 59 1.50 -11.97 -2.60
CA GLY A 59 0.19 -11.59 -3.15
C GLY A 59 0.24 -10.76 -4.43
N LYS A 60 1.44 -10.39 -4.93
CA LYS A 60 1.64 -9.41 -6.02
C LYS A 60 0.79 -9.69 -7.25
N ARG A 61 0.59 -10.96 -7.61
CA ARG A 61 -0.26 -11.36 -8.75
C ARG A 61 -1.73 -10.94 -8.65
N HIS A 62 -2.22 -10.59 -7.46
CA HIS A 62 -3.60 -10.16 -7.21
C HIS A 62 -3.71 -8.68 -6.80
N VAL A 63 -2.62 -7.92 -6.93
CA VAL A 63 -2.55 -6.51 -6.57
C VAL A 63 -2.09 -5.75 -7.79
N ASN A 64 -3.03 -5.04 -8.43
CA ASN A 64 -2.77 -4.25 -9.64
C ASN A 64 -2.72 -2.73 -9.36
N SER A 65 -2.91 -2.32 -8.12
CA SER A 65 -2.83 -0.92 -7.69
C SER A 65 -2.52 -0.83 -6.20
N THR A 66 -2.09 0.35 -5.74
CA THR A 66 -1.80 0.61 -4.32
C THR A 66 -3.06 0.52 -3.46
N GLU A 67 -4.21 0.90 -3.98
CA GLU A 67 -5.49 0.71 -3.29
C GLU A 67 -5.81 -0.78 -3.10
N GLN A 68 -5.49 -1.64 -4.08
CA GLN A 68 -5.67 -3.08 -3.92
C GLN A 68 -4.69 -3.68 -2.90
N LEU A 69 -3.49 -3.10 -2.74
CA LEU A 69 -2.60 -3.46 -1.63
C LEU A 69 -3.29 -3.13 -0.30
N ILE A 70 -3.80 -1.90 -0.16
CA ILE A 70 -4.46 -1.45 1.07
C ILE A 70 -5.62 -2.37 1.41
N ASP A 71 -6.54 -2.57 0.47
CA ASP A 71 -7.80 -3.27 0.70
C ASP A 71 -7.67 -4.77 0.86
N ARG A 72 -6.69 -5.41 0.20
CA ARG A 72 -6.58 -6.87 0.20
C ARG A 72 -5.50 -7.39 1.14
N LEU A 73 -4.47 -6.59 1.39
CA LEU A 73 -3.28 -7.04 2.09
C LEU A 73 -2.97 -6.26 3.36
N ALA A 74 -3.36 -4.99 3.47
CA ALA A 74 -2.91 -4.14 4.57
C ALA A 74 -4.00 -3.70 5.56
N SER A 75 -5.28 -3.89 5.23
CA SER A 75 -6.41 -3.54 6.11
C SER A 75 -6.78 -4.62 7.13
N GLU A 76 -6.56 -5.89 6.81
CA GLU A 76 -6.98 -7.01 7.65
C GLU A 76 -6.18 -8.30 7.45
N SER A 77 -6.36 -9.24 8.38
CA SER A 77 -5.78 -10.58 8.26
C SER A 77 -6.59 -11.43 7.31
N SER A 78 -5.95 -11.91 6.25
CA SER A 78 -6.59 -12.85 5.32
C SER A 78 -6.90 -14.22 5.96
N TRP A 79 -6.40 -14.49 7.17
CA TRP A 79 -6.60 -15.78 7.87
C TRP A 79 -7.71 -15.69 8.90
N THR A 80 -7.83 -14.56 9.61
CA THR A 80 -8.81 -14.38 10.69
C THR A 80 -9.94 -13.41 10.34
N GLY A 81 -9.81 -12.63 9.26
CA GLY A 81 -10.73 -11.54 8.91
C GLY A 81 -10.69 -10.35 9.87
N LYS A 82 -9.78 -10.33 10.85
CA LYS A 82 -9.69 -9.22 11.81
C LYS A 82 -9.01 -8.01 11.16
N ALA A 83 -9.68 -6.86 11.25
CA ALA A 83 -9.13 -5.57 10.85
C ALA A 83 -7.87 -5.24 11.67
N TYR A 84 -6.91 -4.59 11.01
CA TYR A 84 -5.73 -4.03 11.64
C TYR A 84 -6.01 -2.58 12.06
N SER A 85 -5.22 -2.10 13.01
CA SER A 85 -5.26 -0.71 13.45
C SER A 85 -3.85 -0.13 13.57
N VAL A 86 -3.79 1.20 13.54
CA VAL A 86 -2.58 2.00 13.69
C VAL A 86 -2.78 2.89 14.90
N ILE A 87 -1.79 2.93 15.77
CA ILE A 87 -1.78 3.72 16.99
C ILE A 87 -0.69 4.76 16.82
N CYS A 88 -1.10 6.01 16.58
CA CYS A 88 -0.20 7.16 16.50
C CYS A 88 -0.52 8.10 17.65
N ASP A 89 0.49 8.52 18.41
CA ASP A 89 0.31 9.44 19.56
C ASP A 89 -0.78 8.97 20.56
N GLY A 90 -0.90 7.65 20.75
CA GLY A 90 -1.91 7.03 21.62
C GLY A 90 -3.33 6.97 21.03
N VAL A 91 -3.54 7.42 19.79
CA VAL A 91 -4.83 7.38 19.10
C VAL A 91 -4.87 6.20 18.15
N GLU A 92 -5.77 5.26 18.41
CA GLU A 92 -6.01 4.10 17.55
C GLU A 92 -6.99 4.42 16.42
N ARG A 93 -6.63 4.08 15.18
CA ARG A 93 -7.46 4.23 13.99
C ARG A 93 -7.37 2.99 13.09
N PRO A 94 -8.39 2.68 12.26
CA PRO A 94 -8.29 1.59 11.30
C PRO A 94 -7.10 1.76 10.36
N SER A 95 -6.36 0.69 10.08
CA SER A 95 -5.19 0.79 9.21
C SER A 95 -5.55 1.16 7.78
N ARG A 96 -6.73 0.72 7.31
CA ARG A 96 -7.26 1.09 5.99
C ARG A 96 -7.28 2.61 5.83
N ASP A 97 -7.91 3.32 6.76
CA ASP A 97 -8.12 4.75 6.68
C ASP A 97 -6.78 5.50 6.76
N TRP A 98 -5.92 5.10 7.71
CA TRP A 98 -4.57 5.64 7.85
C TRP A 98 -3.73 5.47 6.57
N LEU A 99 -3.79 4.29 5.93
CA LEU A 99 -3.04 4.02 4.71
C LEU A 99 -3.57 4.80 3.50
N TYR A 100 -4.87 5.05 3.43
CA TYR A 100 -5.44 5.91 2.39
C TYR A 100 -5.06 7.38 2.59
N GLU A 101 -4.99 7.87 3.82
CA GLU A 101 -4.46 9.20 4.14
C GLU A 101 -2.98 9.32 3.74
N ALA A 102 -2.17 8.31 4.07
CA ALA A 102 -0.76 8.24 3.68
C ALA A 102 -0.59 8.22 2.15
N LEU A 103 -1.39 7.41 1.45
CA LEU A 103 -1.39 7.36 -0.02
C LEU A 103 -1.83 8.69 -0.65
N ALA A 104 -2.82 9.37 -0.08
CA ALA A 104 -3.23 10.69 -0.54
C ALA A 104 -2.10 11.70 -0.36
N SER A 105 -1.37 11.63 0.76
CA SER A 105 -0.23 12.48 1.06
C SER A 105 0.95 12.24 0.09
N LEU A 106 1.19 10.99 -0.30
CA LEU A 106 2.18 10.63 -1.33
C LEU A 106 1.89 11.23 -2.70
N ARG A 107 0.60 11.47 -3.01
CA ARG A 107 0.15 11.97 -4.31
C ARG A 107 -0.06 13.48 -4.34
N ALA A 108 0.03 14.15 -3.19
CA ALA A 108 -0.12 15.59 -3.12
C ALA A 108 1.06 16.26 -3.87
N PRO A 109 0.81 17.27 -4.71
CA PRO A 109 1.88 18.08 -5.27
C PRO A 109 2.59 18.85 -4.14
N GLU A 110 3.92 18.99 -4.24
CA GLU A 110 4.72 19.84 -3.34
C GLU A 110 4.32 21.32 -3.43
#